data_AF-A0A932PJK5-F1
#
_entry.id   AF-A0A932PJK5-F1
#
_cell.length_a   1.000
_cell.length_b   1.000
_cell.length_c   1.000
_cell.angle_alpha   90.00
_cell.angle_beta   90.00
_cell.angle_gamma   90.00
#
_symmetry.space_group_name_H-M   'P 1'
#
loop_
_entity.id
_entity.type
_entity.pdbx_description
1 polymer ?
#
loop_
_entity_poly.entity_id
_entity_poly.type
_entity_poly.pdbx_seq_one_letter_code
_entity_poly.pdbx_strand_id
1 'polypeptide(L)'
;MRRLAISLFLVAVVASTAAARDASVEELKFRLLNAVPQDQPRICMEIAEAQLHNADRLYRDGDIEKARVAVDEIVKYSEQARDSANETKKRLKNVEITVRKIAEKLRDIKRTLAFEDQSSVEQAVQRLEDVRTSLLKRMFSKEKDKKDKDKDKPK
;
A
#
# COMPACT_ATOMS: atom_id res chain seq x y z
N MET A 1 23.50 -52.82 -1.85
CA MET A 1 23.69 -51.45 -2.38
C MET A 1 22.52 -51.02 -3.27
N ARG A 2 21.31 -50.84 -2.70
CA ARG A 2 20.12 -50.39 -3.47
C ARG A 2 19.00 -49.88 -2.56
N ARG A 3 19.34 -49.24 -1.42
CA ARG A 3 18.35 -48.72 -0.45
C ARG A 3 18.78 -47.42 0.25
N LEU A 4 19.75 -46.70 -0.31
CA LEU A 4 20.31 -45.47 0.27
C LEU A 4 20.31 -44.30 -0.73
N ALA A 5 19.30 -44.24 -1.61
CA ALA A 5 19.23 -43.24 -2.69
C ALA A 5 17.87 -42.52 -2.77
N ILE A 6 17.10 -42.48 -1.67
CA ILE A 6 15.77 -41.84 -1.65
C ILE A 6 15.66 -40.76 -0.55
N SER A 7 16.76 -40.41 0.12
CA SER A 7 16.72 -39.47 1.25
C SER A 7 17.24 -38.07 0.93
N LEU A 8 17.24 -37.63 -0.33
CA LEU A 8 17.82 -36.33 -0.71
C LEU A 8 16.98 -35.53 -1.72
N PHE A 9 15.66 -35.55 -1.59
CA PHE A 9 14.78 -34.75 -2.47
C PHE A 9 13.68 -34.00 -1.71
N LEU A 10 13.99 -33.42 -0.55
CA LEU A 10 12.96 -32.79 0.28
C LEU A 10 13.44 -31.61 1.13
N VAL A 11 14.28 -30.71 0.59
CA VAL A 11 14.60 -29.43 1.28
C VAL A 11 14.82 -28.25 0.32
N ALA A 12 13.98 -28.04 -0.69
CA ALA A 12 14.17 -26.89 -1.60
C ALA A 12 12.88 -26.21 -2.11
N VAL A 13 11.85 -26.05 -1.26
CA VAL A 13 10.60 -25.38 -1.69
C VAL A 13 10.21 -24.16 -0.83
N VAL A 14 10.98 -23.79 0.20
CA VAL A 14 10.55 -22.71 1.11
C VAL A 14 10.99 -21.31 0.66
N ALA A 15 12.03 -21.18 -0.18
CA ALA A 15 12.56 -19.86 -0.61
C ALA A 15 11.83 -19.22 -1.81
N SER A 16 10.93 -19.93 -2.49
CA SER A 16 10.35 -19.50 -3.78
C SER A 16 9.26 -18.43 -3.67
N THR A 17 8.67 -18.25 -2.48
CA THR A 17 7.49 -17.38 -2.31
C THR A 17 7.85 -15.90 -2.19
N ALA A 18 9.02 -15.56 -1.63
CA ALA A 18 9.48 -14.18 -1.49
C ALA A 18 9.88 -13.58 -2.85
N ALA A 19 10.72 -14.28 -3.61
CA ALA A 19 11.16 -13.84 -4.94
C ALA A 19 9.98 -13.69 -5.93
N ALA A 20 8.98 -14.57 -5.85
CA ALA A 20 7.79 -14.46 -6.69
C ALA A 20 6.92 -13.23 -6.36
N ARG A 21 6.92 -12.78 -5.10
CA ARG A 21 6.17 -11.58 -4.66
C ARG A 21 6.92 -10.30 -4.97
N ASP A 22 8.23 -10.27 -4.81
CA ASP A 22 9.03 -9.11 -5.23
C ASP A 22 8.95 -8.96 -6.76
N ALA A 23 9.02 -10.07 -7.52
CA ALA A 23 8.72 -10.03 -8.96
C ALA A 23 7.30 -9.48 -9.27
N SER A 24 6.32 -9.70 -8.39
CA SER A 24 4.96 -9.15 -8.55
C SER A 24 4.88 -7.64 -8.28
N VAL A 25 5.69 -7.09 -7.37
CA VAL A 25 5.75 -5.64 -7.12
C VAL A 25 6.37 -4.93 -8.32
N GLU A 26 7.41 -5.52 -8.89
CA GLU A 26 8.14 -4.97 -10.02
C GLU A 26 7.26 -4.96 -11.28
N GLU A 27 6.46 -6.02 -11.47
CA GLU A 27 5.43 -6.06 -12.51
C GLU A 27 4.36 -4.96 -12.30
N LEU A 28 3.89 -4.76 -11.06
CA LEU A 28 2.93 -3.69 -10.76
C LEU A 28 3.52 -2.30 -11.03
N LYS A 29 4.80 -2.07 -10.68
CA LYS A 29 5.51 -0.83 -10.99
C LYS A 29 5.63 -0.63 -12.50
N PHE A 30 5.95 -1.68 -13.26
CA PHE A 30 5.98 -1.62 -14.71
C PHE A 30 4.59 -1.31 -15.31
N ARG A 31 3.55 -1.95 -14.81
CA ARG A 31 2.15 -1.67 -15.21
C ARG A 31 1.77 -0.23 -14.90
N LEU A 32 2.20 0.32 -13.76
CA LEU A 32 1.93 1.70 -13.38
C LEU A 32 2.57 2.70 -14.35
N LEU A 33 3.82 2.46 -14.78
CA LEU A 33 4.52 3.31 -15.76
C LEU A 33 3.77 3.42 -17.09
N ASN A 34 3.04 2.36 -17.47
CA ASN A 34 2.31 2.28 -18.73
C ASN A 34 0.79 2.53 -18.56
N ALA A 35 0.33 2.84 -17.35
CA ALA A 35 -1.09 2.94 -17.06
C ALA A 35 -1.68 4.31 -17.45
N VAL A 36 -2.88 4.29 -18.03
CA VAL A 36 -3.68 5.50 -18.20
C VAL A 36 -4.07 6.08 -16.84
N PRO A 37 -4.24 7.41 -16.69
CA PRO A 37 -4.45 8.06 -15.40
C PRO A 37 -5.61 7.48 -14.57
N GLN A 38 -6.64 6.94 -15.21
CA GLN A 38 -7.83 6.39 -14.52
C GLN A 38 -7.54 5.09 -13.76
N ASP A 39 -6.53 4.33 -14.19
CA ASP A 39 -6.14 3.05 -13.59
C ASP A 39 -5.04 3.20 -12.54
N GLN A 40 -4.26 4.28 -12.61
CA GLN A 40 -3.16 4.54 -11.68
C GLN A 40 -3.56 4.49 -10.20
N PRO A 41 -4.71 5.04 -9.74
CA PRO A 41 -5.07 4.96 -8.33
C PRO A 41 -5.20 3.52 -7.84
N ARG A 42 -5.73 2.62 -8.68
CA ARG A 42 -5.86 1.20 -8.33
C ARG A 42 -4.49 0.53 -8.26
N ILE A 43 -3.65 0.72 -9.27
CA ILE A 43 -2.34 0.05 -9.35
C ILE A 43 -1.43 0.54 -8.22
N CYS A 44 -1.44 1.83 -7.90
CA CYS A 44 -0.71 2.35 -6.75
C CYS A 44 -1.16 1.71 -5.42
N MET A 45 -2.47 1.49 -5.24
CA MET A 45 -2.98 0.79 -4.05
C MET A 45 -2.54 -0.68 -4.01
N GLU A 46 -2.52 -1.38 -5.16
CA GLU A 46 -2.00 -2.76 -5.26
C GLU A 46 -0.52 -2.82 -4.84
N ILE A 47 0.29 -1.83 -5.25
CA ILE A 47 1.70 -1.75 -4.85
C ILE A 47 1.84 -1.49 -3.34
N ALA A 48 1.07 -0.54 -2.79
CA ALA A 48 1.13 -0.22 -1.37
C ALA A 48 0.71 -1.40 -0.49
N GLU A 49 -0.32 -2.16 -0.89
CA GLU A 49 -0.73 -3.39 -0.18
C GLU A 49 0.35 -4.48 -0.28
N ALA A 50 0.96 -4.68 -1.44
CA ALA A 50 2.06 -5.63 -1.60
C ALA A 50 3.26 -5.24 -0.72
N GLN A 51 3.59 -3.95 -0.64
CA GLN A 51 4.68 -3.48 0.23
C GLN A 51 4.37 -3.57 1.71
N LEU A 52 3.10 -3.43 2.12
CA LEU A 52 2.69 -3.71 3.50
C LEU A 52 2.95 -5.17 3.88
N HIS A 53 2.63 -6.11 2.98
CA HIS A 53 2.93 -7.52 3.20
C HIS A 53 4.44 -7.79 3.26
N ASN A 54 5.23 -7.11 2.44
CA ASN A 54 6.69 -7.20 2.48
C ASN A 54 7.25 -6.62 3.79
N ALA A 55 6.78 -5.45 4.23
CA ALA A 55 7.21 -4.82 5.48
C ALA A 55 6.96 -5.74 6.69
N ASP A 56 5.75 -6.30 6.82
CA ASP A 56 5.42 -7.25 7.90
C ASP A 56 6.38 -8.45 7.92
N ARG A 57 6.63 -9.06 6.76
CA ARG A 57 7.57 -10.17 6.62
C ARG A 57 8.99 -9.75 7.00
N LEU A 58 9.48 -8.65 6.44
CA LEU A 58 10.87 -8.19 6.63
C LEU A 58 11.14 -7.82 8.10
N TYR A 59 10.19 -7.18 8.79
CA TYR A 59 10.32 -6.95 10.23
C TYR A 59 10.37 -8.26 11.03
N ARG A 60 9.56 -9.26 10.67
CA ARG A 60 9.57 -10.59 11.32
C ARG A 60 10.86 -11.37 11.07
N ASP A 61 11.46 -11.18 9.89
CA ASP A 61 12.71 -11.83 9.49
C ASP A 61 13.95 -11.10 10.03
N GLY A 62 13.78 -9.92 10.66
CA GLY A 62 14.87 -9.10 11.18
C GLY A 62 15.58 -8.24 10.13
N ASP A 63 15.05 -8.20 8.90
CA ASP A 63 15.56 -7.40 7.77
C ASP A 63 15.08 -5.93 7.88
N ILE A 64 15.44 -5.26 8.99
CA ILE A 64 14.90 -3.94 9.39
C ILE A 64 15.07 -2.86 8.31
N GLU A 65 16.24 -2.75 7.70
CA GLU A 65 16.51 -1.73 6.68
C GLU A 65 15.63 -1.93 5.44
N LYS A 66 15.43 -3.17 4.99
CA LYS A 66 14.54 -3.45 3.87
C LYS A 66 13.08 -3.20 4.25
N ALA A 67 12.70 -3.50 5.50
CA ALA A 67 11.36 -3.21 6.00
C ALA A 67 11.07 -1.70 5.98
N ARG A 68 12.05 -0.86 6.36
CA ARG A 68 11.95 0.60 6.27
C ARG A 68 11.74 1.07 4.83
N VAL A 69 12.49 0.51 3.87
CA VAL A 69 12.29 0.81 2.44
C VAL A 69 10.88 0.43 1.98
N ALA A 70 10.37 -0.73 2.40
CA ALA A 70 9.00 -1.14 2.08
C ALA A 70 7.97 -0.16 2.68
N VAL A 71 8.17 0.28 3.92
CA VAL A 71 7.31 1.29 4.59
C VAL A 71 7.32 2.63 3.84
N ASP A 72 8.46 3.08 3.36
CA ASP A 72 8.57 4.30 2.56
C ASP A 72 7.81 4.17 1.23
N GLU A 73 7.90 2.99 0.58
CA GLU A 73 7.15 2.73 -0.65
C GLU A 73 5.63 2.68 -0.41
N ILE A 74 5.16 2.16 0.73
CA ILE A 74 3.74 2.22 1.11
C ILE A 74 3.24 3.67 1.10
N VAL A 75 4.00 4.58 1.72
CA VAL A 75 3.64 6.01 1.79
C VAL A 75 3.66 6.62 0.39
N LYS A 76 4.75 6.41 -0.36
CA LYS A 76 4.92 6.92 -1.73
C LYS A 76 3.75 6.56 -2.63
N TYR A 77 3.40 5.27 -2.71
CA TYR A 77 2.33 4.83 -3.59
C TYR A 77 0.94 5.21 -3.05
N SER A 78 0.78 5.38 -1.73
CA SER A 78 -0.46 5.93 -1.15
C SER A 78 -0.69 7.39 -1.54
N GLU A 79 0.37 8.21 -1.52
CA GLU A 79 0.32 9.60 -1.97
C GLU A 79 0.07 9.71 -3.48
N GLN A 80 0.75 8.90 -4.28
CA GLN A 80 0.53 8.88 -5.73
C GLN A 80 -0.90 8.44 -6.10
N ALA A 81 -1.47 7.47 -5.37
CA ALA A 81 -2.87 7.08 -5.56
C ALA A 81 -3.83 8.21 -5.23
N ARG A 82 -3.59 8.94 -4.14
CA ARG A 82 -4.37 10.13 -3.76
C ARG A 82 -4.33 11.16 -4.87
N ASP A 83 -3.14 11.50 -5.37
CA ASP A 83 -2.96 12.56 -6.34
C ASP A 83 -3.69 12.21 -7.65
N SER A 84 -3.48 11.00 -8.16
CA SER A 84 -4.17 10.51 -9.35
C SER A 84 -5.71 10.43 -9.15
N ALA A 85 -6.18 10.03 -7.96
CA ALA A 85 -7.62 10.03 -7.65
C ALA A 85 -8.20 11.46 -7.58
N ASN A 86 -7.43 12.44 -7.10
CA ASN A 86 -7.82 13.84 -7.05
C ASN A 86 -7.93 14.47 -8.44
N GLU A 87 -6.97 14.16 -9.32
CA GLU A 87 -6.90 14.62 -10.70
C GLU A 87 -8.06 14.05 -11.53
N THR A 88 -8.21 12.73 -11.52
CA THR A 88 -9.25 12.03 -12.30
C THR A 88 -10.64 12.15 -11.68
N LYS A 89 -10.72 12.52 -10.40
CA LYS A 89 -11.94 12.52 -9.57
C LYS A 89 -12.59 11.13 -9.50
N LYS A 90 -11.82 10.07 -9.73
CA LYS A 90 -12.25 8.67 -9.65
C LYS A 90 -11.62 8.01 -8.44
N ARG A 91 -12.24 6.94 -7.95
CA ARG A 91 -11.69 6.05 -6.90
C ARG A 91 -11.35 6.71 -5.55
N LEU A 92 -11.66 7.98 -5.29
CA LEU A 92 -11.37 8.68 -4.01
C LEU A 92 -11.75 7.84 -2.76
N LYS A 93 -12.97 7.30 -2.72
CA LYS A 93 -13.44 6.43 -1.63
C LYS A 93 -12.64 5.14 -1.50
N ASN A 94 -12.30 4.52 -2.64
CA ASN A 94 -11.55 3.27 -2.65
C ASN A 94 -10.13 3.50 -2.10
N VAL A 95 -9.47 4.56 -2.55
CA VAL A 95 -8.14 4.95 -2.07
C VAL A 95 -8.19 5.23 -0.56
N GLU A 96 -9.16 6.00 -0.07
CA GLU A 96 -9.29 6.29 1.37
C GLU A 96 -9.44 5.01 2.20
N ILE A 97 -10.31 4.09 1.78
CA ILE A 97 -10.55 2.83 2.50
C ILE A 97 -9.27 1.99 2.54
N THR A 98 -8.56 1.87 1.42
CA THR A 98 -7.31 1.09 1.39
C THR A 98 -6.24 1.75 2.26
N VAL A 99 -6.02 3.06 2.15
CA VAL A 99 -5.06 3.77 3.00
C VAL A 99 -5.41 3.63 4.50
N ARG A 100 -6.69 3.68 4.86
CA ARG A 100 -7.15 3.42 6.24
C ARG A 100 -6.73 2.05 6.75
N LYS A 101 -7.00 1.00 5.96
CA LYS A 101 -6.62 -0.37 6.32
C LYS A 101 -5.11 -0.53 6.44
N ILE A 102 -4.34 0.08 5.54
CA ILE A 102 -2.87 0.06 5.59
C ILE A 102 -2.38 0.75 6.86
N ALA A 103 -2.91 1.93 7.20
CA ALA A 103 -2.54 2.65 8.43
C ALA A 103 -2.88 1.85 9.69
N GLU A 104 -4.04 1.19 9.73
CA GLU A 104 -4.42 0.27 10.82
C GLU A 104 -3.40 -0.88 10.94
N LYS A 105 -2.98 -1.49 9.83
CA LYS A 105 -2.00 -2.57 9.84
C LYS A 105 -0.58 -2.14 10.20
N LEU A 106 -0.13 -0.97 9.76
CA LEU A 106 1.15 -0.42 10.20
C LEU A 106 1.15 -0.15 11.71
N ARG A 107 0.03 0.29 12.30
CA ARG A 107 -0.08 0.39 13.76
C ARG A 107 0.03 -0.96 14.45
N ASP A 108 -0.53 -2.02 13.86
CA ASP A 108 -0.38 -3.38 14.39
C ASP A 108 1.09 -3.83 14.35
N ILE A 109 1.77 -3.63 13.21
CA ILE A 109 3.21 -3.94 13.05
C ILE A 109 4.04 -3.14 14.04
N LYS A 110 3.80 -1.83 14.18
CA LYS A 110 4.56 -0.97 15.12
C LYS A 110 4.58 -1.55 16.54
N ARG A 111 3.46 -2.11 17.00
CA ARG A 111 3.34 -2.69 18.36
C ARG A 111 4.21 -3.93 18.58
N THR A 112 4.69 -4.57 17.52
CA THR A 112 5.57 -5.74 17.60
C THR A 112 7.05 -5.38 17.45
N LEU A 113 7.39 -4.12 17.16
CA LEU A 113 8.76 -3.68 16.93
C LEU A 113 9.47 -3.24 18.21
N ALA A 114 10.80 -3.38 18.21
CA ALA A 114 11.68 -2.72 19.17
C ALA A 114 11.50 -1.21 19.11
N PHE A 115 11.70 -0.52 20.24
CA PHE A 115 11.36 0.89 20.40
C PHE A 115 12.06 1.79 19.35
N GLU A 116 13.32 1.51 19.06
CA GLU A 116 14.15 2.18 18.07
C GLU A 116 13.61 2.10 16.63
N ASP A 117 12.86 1.04 16.31
CA ASP A 117 12.32 0.81 14.97
C ASP A 117 10.91 1.40 14.78
N GLN A 118 10.21 1.70 15.87
CA GLN A 118 8.84 2.20 15.84
C GLN A 118 8.70 3.58 15.18
N SER A 119 9.72 4.43 15.26
CA SER A 119 9.66 5.82 14.77
C SER A 119 9.36 5.90 13.27
N SER A 120 9.98 5.03 12.47
CA SER A 120 9.77 4.97 11.02
C SER A 120 8.32 4.62 10.67
N VAL A 121 7.76 3.61 11.33
CA VAL A 121 6.38 3.16 11.12
C VAL A 121 5.38 4.21 11.62
N GLU A 122 5.66 4.88 12.74
CA GLU A 122 4.79 5.95 13.26
C GLU A 122 4.69 7.12 12.29
N GLN A 123 5.81 7.55 11.72
CA GLN A 123 5.83 8.62 10.72
C GLN A 123 5.03 8.22 9.48
N ALA A 124 5.18 6.99 9.01
CA ALA A 124 4.41 6.46 7.89
C ALA A 124 2.90 6.47 8.20
N VAL A 125 2.48 6.01 9.39
CA VAL A 125 1.09 6.07 9.83
C VAL A 125 0.55 7.50 9.78
N GLN A 126 1.30 8.48 10.29
CA GLN A 126 0.88 9.88 10.27
C GLN A 126 0.69 10.40 8.83
N ARG A 127 1.61 10.08 7.91
CA ARG A 127 1.49 10.45 6.49
C ARG A 127 0.26 9.82 5.83
N LEU A 128 -0.06 8.57 6.16
CA LEU A 128 -1.27 7.91 5.66
C LEU A 128 -2.54 8.58 6.22
N GLU A 129 -2.54 9.05 7.46
CA GLU A 129 -3.66 9.83 8.02
C GLU A 129 -3.85 11.18 7.31
N ASP A 130 -2.76 11.85 6.92
CA ASP A 130 -2.84 13.07 6.11
C ASP A 130 -3.42 12.78 4.73
N VAL A 131 -3.01 11.68 4.09
CA VAL A 131 -3.60 11.20 2.84
C VAL A 131 -5.10 10.97 2.99
N ARG A 132 -5.54 10.24 4.02
CA ARG A 132 -6.97 10.02 4.27
C ARG A 132 -7.74 11.31 4.46
N THR A 133 -7.21 12.21 5.29
CA THR A 133 -7.83 13.51 5.59
C THR A 133 -8.02 14.33 4.31
N SER A 134 -7.01 14.36 3.44
CA SER A 134 -7.11 15.07 2.17
C SER A 134 -8.16 14.49 1.22
N LEU A 135 -8.27 13.15 1.15
CA LEU A 135 -9.27 12.45 0.34
C LEU A 135 -10.68 12.72 0.85
N LEU A 136 -10.90 12.64 2.17
CA LEU A 136 -12.18 12.95 2.79
C LEU A 136 -12.59 14.40 2.52
N LYS A 137 -11.67 15.36 2.71
CA LYS A 137 -11.91 16.77 2.36
C LYS A 137 -12.35 16.90 0.90
N ARG A 138 -11.64 16.27 -0.05
CA ARG A 138 -12.01 16.31 -1.47
C ARG A 138 -13.39 15.74 -1.74
N MET A 139 -13.76 14.62 -1.11
CA MET A 139 -15.06 13.98 -1.28
C MET A 139 -16.19 14.88 -0.77
N PHE A 140 -16.04 15.48 0.41
CA PHE A 140 -17.09 16.28 1.04
C PHE A 140 -17.14 17.75 0.57
N SER A 141 -16.05 18.31 0.03
CA SER A 141 -16.10 19.61 -0.66
C SER A 141 -17.00 19.56 -1.90
N LYS A 142 -17.03 18.42 -2.61
CA LYS A 142 -17.87 18.21 -3.79
C LYS A 142 -19.38 18.18 -3.47
N GLU A 143 -19.76 17.71 -2.30
CA GLU A 143 -21.17 17.67 -1.88
C GLU A 143 -21.74 19.07 -1.66
N LYS A 144 -20.91 20.00 -1.15
CA LYS A 144 -21.29 21.41 -0.99
C LYS A 144 -21.52 22.08 -2.35
N ASP A 145 -20.57 21.94 -3.29
CA ASP A 145 -20.69 22.53 -4.63
C ASP A 145 -21.90 22.02 -5.41
N LYS A 146 -22.27 20.74 -5.24
CA LYS A 146 -23.45 20.15 -5.89
C LYS A 146 -24.76 20.64 -5.27
N LYS A 147 -24.79 20.84 -3.95
CA LYS A 147 -25.97 21.32 -3.21
C LYS A 147 -26.28 22.78 -3.52
N ASP A 148 -25.28 23.62 -3.73
CA ASP A 148 -25.49 25.03 -4.08
C ASP A 148 -25.96 25.19 -5.53
N LYS A 149 -25.45 24.37 -6.48
CA LYS A 149 -25.95 24.38 -7.87
C LYS A 149 -27.40 23.90 -8.03
N ASP A 150 -27.90 23.06 -7.14
CA ASP A 150 -29.28 22.55 -7.19
C ASP A 150 -30.29 23.54 -6.59
N LYS A 151 -29.84 24.47 -5.73
CA LYS A 151 -30.68 25.55 -5.17
C LYS A 151 -30.96 26.67 -6.18
N ASP A 152 -30.06 26.89 -7.14
CA ASP A 152 -30.18 27.92 -8.18
C ASP A 152 -30.89 27.42 -9.46
N LYS A 153 -31.37 26.17 -9.48
CA LYS A 153 -32.18 25.67 -10.60
C LYS A 153 -33.63 26.18 -10.47
N PRO A 154 -34.18 26.88 -11.47
CA PRO A 154 -35.59 27.24 -11.45
C PRO A 154 -36.44 25.96 -11.47
N LYS A 155 -37.51 25.98 -10.65
CA LYS A 155 -38.50 24.89 -10.54
C LYS A 155 -39.23 24.65 -11.85
#